data_AF-A0A2X3GLQ1-F1
#
_entry.id   AF-A0A2X3GLQ1-F1
#
_cell.length_a   1.000
_cell.length_b   1.000
_cell.length_c   1.000
_cell.angle_alpha   90.00
_cell.angle_beta   90.00
_cell.angle_gamma   90.00
#
_symmetry.space_group_name_H-M   'P 1'
#
loop_
_entity.id
_entity.type
_entity.pdbx_description
1 polymer ?
#
loop_
_entity_poly.entity_id
_entity_poly.type
_entity_poly.pdbx_seq_one_letter_code
_entity_poly.pdbx_strand_id
1 'polypeptide(L)'
;MIDIHCHILNGIDDGPKTLEDSLQMAKQAVEQGFTDIIATPHHLKGQFSNPGDAVKRQVEHFNERLAKENIALTVHPGQEVRIHGEMLEGLANGSVLTLAGTKYILIEFPTESIPLFTQELFLICK
;
A
#
# COMPACT_ATOMS: atom_id res chain seq x y z
N MET A 1 -12.60 -12.52 -2.87
CA MET A 1 -11.40 -12.31 -3.71
C MET A 1 -10.49 -11.31 -2.99
N ILE A 2 -9.17 -11.35 -3.21
CA ILE A 2 -8.21 -10.43 -2.57
C ILE A 2 -7.61 -9.52 -3.63
N ASP A 3 -7.70 -8.20 -3.45
CA ASP A 3 -6.94 -7.23 -4.23
C ASP A 3 -5.61 -6.93 -3.52
N ILE A 4 -4.49 -7.12 -4.20
CA ILE A 4 -3.15 -6.97 -3.62
C ILE A 4 -2.52 -5.60 -3.91
N HIS A 5 -3.16 -4.76 -4.73
CA HIS A 5 -2.64 -3.46 -5.09
C HIS A 5 -3.79 -2.47 -5.30
N CYS A 6 -4.00 -1.60 -4.30
CA CYS A 6 -5.06 -0.62 -4.32
C CYS A 6 -4.68 0.66 -3.56
N HIS A 7 -4.87 1.81 -4.20
CA HIS A 7 -4.77 3.12 -3.57
C HIS A 7 -6.12 3.49 -2.95
N ILE A 8 -6.52 2.81 -1.88
CA ILE A 8 -7.86 3.01 -1.26
C ILE A 8 -7.85 4.04 -0.12
N LEU A 9 -6.69 4.41 0.40
CA LEU A 9 -6.57 5.33 1.55
C LEU A 9 -6.60 6.79 1.09
N ASN A 10 -7.46 7.61 1.69
CA ASN A 10 -7.65 8.97 1.21
C ASN A 10 -6.55 9.94 1.66
N GLY A 11 -6.19 10.86 0.76
CA GLY A 11 -5.39 12.05 1.08
C GLY A 11 -3.91 11.80 1.34
N ILE A 12 -3.42 10.57 1.11
CA ILE A 12 -2.02 10.21 1.35
C ILE A 12 -1.21 10.01 0.05
N ASP A 13 -1.90 9.88 -1.09
CA ASP A 13 -1.27 9.73 -2.40
C ASP A 13 -2.18 10.23 -3.56
N ASP A 14 -1.95 9.69 -4.75
CA ASP A 14 -2.71 9.99 -5.96
C ASP A 14 -4.08 9.30 -6.03
N GLY A 15 -4.43 8.44 -5.06
CA GLY A 15 -5.75 7.83 -4.90
C GLY A 15 -6.84 8.79 -4.39
N PRO A 16 -7.84 8.30 -3.62
CA PRO A 16 -9.00 9.09 -3.19
C PRO A 16 -8.58 10.33 -2.42
N LYS A 17 -9.33 11.42 -2.57
CA LYS A 17 -9.01 12.69 -1.88
C LYS A 17 -9.77 12.82 -0.57
N THR A 18 -10.99 12.30 -0.54
CA THR A 18 -11.84 12.33 0.66
C THR A 18 -12.10 10.91 1.16
N LEU A 19 -12.49 10.83 2.44
CA LEU A 19 -12.92 9.55 2.99
C LEU A 19 -14.16 9.00 2.29
N GLU A 20 -15.07 9.86 1.83
CA GLU A 20 -16.26 9.41 1.10
C GLU A 20 -15.84 8.68 -0.20
N ASP A 21 -14.85 9.21 -0.92
CA ASP A 21 -14.32 8.55 -2.12
C ASP A 21 -13.78 7.14 -1.78
N SER A 22 -13.02 7.01 -0.69
CA SER A 22 -12.53 5.70 -0.20
C SER A 22 -13.66 4.74 0.16
N LEU A 23 -14.72 5.21 0.82
CA LEU A 23 -15.88 4.38 1.17
C LEU A 23 -16.66 3.94 -0.08
N GLN A 24 -16.77 4.80 -1.09
CA GLN A 24 -17.39 4.44 -2.38
C GLN A 24 -16.56 3.38 -3.11
N MET A 25 -15.24 3.53 -3.14
CA MET A 25 -14.33 2.49 -3.68
C MET A 25 -14.50 1.16 -2.94
N ALA A 26 -14.60 1.18 -1.61
CA ALA A 26 -14.78 -0.03 -0.81
C ALA A 26 -16.12 -0.73 -1.11
N LYS A 27 -17.21 0.02 -1.26
CA LYS A 27 -18.52 -0.53 -1.66
C LYS A 27 -18.46 -1.20 -3.04
N GLN A 28 -17.85 -0.52 -4.00
CA GLN A 28 -17.66 -1.07 -5.36
C GLN A 28 -16.81 -2.35 -5.34
N ALA A 29 -15.77 -2.40 -4.52
CA ALA A 29 -14.95 -3.61 -4.36
C ALA A 29 -15.78 -4.79 -3.82
N VAL A 30 -16.62 -4.56 -2.81
CA VAL A 30 -17.52 -5.59 -2.28
C VAL A 30 -18.54 -6.05 -3.33
N GLU A 31 -19.12 -5.13 -4.11
CA GLU A 31 -20.04 -5.46 -5.21
C GLU A 31 -19.37 -6.35 -6.28
N GLN A 32 -18.06 -6.19 -6.49
CA GLN A 32 -17.26 -7.03 -7.38
C GLN A 32 -16.77 -8.34 -6.73
N GLY A 33 -17.10 -8.61 -5.47
CA GLY A 33 -16.77 -9.84 -4.76
C GLY A 33 -15.40 -9.84 -4.05
N PHE A 34 -14.79 -8.66 -3.85
CA PHE A 34 -13.62 -8.54 -2.99
C PHE A 34 -14.02 -8.58 -1.52
N THR A 35 -13.27 -9.35 -0.74
CA THR A 35 -13.41 -9.48 0.72
C THR A 35 -12.27 -8.78 1.45
N ASP A 36 -11.12 -8.69 0.77
CA ASP A 36 -9.88 -8.16 1.32
C ASP A 36 -9.18 -7.29 0.29
N ILE A 37 -8.59 -6.20 0.76
CA ILE A 37 -7.70 -5.33 -0.02
C ILE A 37 -6.41 -5.12 0.76
N ILE A 38 -5.27 -5.19 0.09
CA ILE A 38 -4.01 -4.68 0.62
C ILE A 38 -3.87 -3.24 0.13
N ALA A 39 -3.97 -2.27 1.04
CA ALA A 39 -3.72 -0.87 0.70
C ALA A 39 -2.23 -0.71 0.38
N THR A 40 -1.91 -0.24 -0.82
CA THR A 40 -0.53 -0.08 -1.30
C THR A 40 -0.27 1.36 -1.73
N PRO A 41 -0.39 2.35 -0.83
CA PRO A 41 -0.09 3.72 -1.19
C PRO A 41 1.39 3.87 -1.56
N HIS A 42 1.68 4.90 -2.34
CA HIS A 42 3.04 5.21 -2.77
C HIS A 42 3.99 5.43 -1.60
N HIS A 43 5.18 4.83 -1.67
CA HIS A 43 6.31 5.15 -0.83
C HIS A 43 7.47 5.69 -1.68
N LEU A 44 7.84 6.95 -1.43
CA LEU A 44 8.93 7.68 -2.12
C LEU A 44 8.72 7.85 -3.63
N LYS A 45 7.47 8.08 -4.06
CA LYS A 45 7.14 8.48 -5.44
C LYS A 45 6.92 9.99 -5.52
N GLY A 46 7.89 10.72 -6.06
CA GLY A 46 7.80 12.18 -6.20
C GLY A 46 7.63 12.87 -4.84
N GLN A 47 6.49 13.52 -4.62
CA GLN A 47 6.18 14.19 -3.35
C GLN A 47 5.59 13.27 -2.27
N PHE A 48 5.22 12.04 -2.62
CA PHE A 48 4.54 11.13 -1.70
C PHE A 48 5.55 10.38 -0.83
N SER A 49 5.49 10.66 0.47
CA SER A 49 6.24 9.94 1.51
C SER A 49 5.26 9.46 2.56
N ASN A 50 4.98 8.17 2.54
CA ASN A 50 4.13 7.50 3.50
C ASN A 50 4.99 6.51 4.29
N PRO A 51 5.43 6.84 5.52
CA PRO A 51 6.12 5.88 6.37
C PRO A 51 5.20 4.72 6.78
N GLY A 52 5.75 3.53 6.96
CA GLY A 52 4.97 2.32 7.23
C GLY A 52 4.09 2.39 8.48
N ASP A 53 4.54 3.06 9.54
CA ASP A 53 3.75 3.27 10.75
C ASP A 53 2.53 4.18 10.50
N ALA A 54 2.67 5.20 9.65
CA ALA A 54 1.57 6.07 9.23
C ALA A 54 0.54 5.30 8.40
N VAL A 55 0.99 4.44 7.48
CA VAL A 55 0.11 3.59 6.68
C VAL A 55 -0.69 2.63 7.58
N LYS A 56 -0.04 1.98 8.56
CA LYS A 56 -0.73 1.09 9.52
C LYS A 56 -1.85 1.82 10.27
N ARG A 57 -1.56 3.00 10.83
CA ARG A 57 -2.58 3.81 11.53
C ARG A 57 -3.75 4.21 10.62
N GLN A 58 -3.47 4.56 9.37
CA GLN A 58 -4.53 4.91 8.41
C GLN A 58 -5.38 3.70 8.03
N VAL A 59 -4.79 2.51 7.88
CA VAL A 59 -5.52 1.26 7.65
C VAL A 59 -6.39 0.91 8.86
N GLU A 60 -5.86 1.00 10.07
CA GLU A 60 -6.64 0.79 11.31
C GLU A 60 -7.86 1.73 11.35
N HIS A 61 -7.63 3.04 11.15
CA HIS A 61 -8.71 4.02 11.12
C HIS A 61 -9.74 3.72 10.02
N PHE A 62 -9.27 3.37 8.82
CA PHE A 62 -10.18 3.09 7.71
C PHE A 62 -11.03 1.84 7.96
N ASN A 63 -10.46 0.77 8.53
CA ASN A 63 -11.24 -0.40 8.93
C ASN A 63 -12.31 -0.08 9.99
N GLU A 64 -12.02 0.80 10.96
CA GLU A 64 -13.05 1.27 11.90
C GLU A 64 -14.20 1.99 11.18
N ARG A 65 -13.89 2.75 10.11
CA ARG A 65 -14.89 3.42 9.28
C ARG A 65 -15.71 2.42 8.48
N LEU A 66 -15.08 1.43 7.85
CA LEU A 66 -15.76 0.36 7.12
C LEU A 66 -16.75 -0.38 8.03
N ALA A 67 -16.32 -0.70 9.26
CA ALA A 67 -17.18 -1.34 10.26
C ALA A 67 -18.40 -0.49 10.63
N LYS A 68 -18.21 0.82 10.88
CA LYS A 68 -19.31 1.76 11.20
C LYS A 68 -20.32 1.88 10.06
N GLU A 69 -19.86 1.83 8.82
CA GLU A 69 -20.69 1.92 7.62
C GLU A 69 -21.25 0.56 7.15
N ASN A 70 -20.99 -0.52 7.89
CA ASN A 70 -21.38 -1.90 7.56
C ASN A 70 -20.89 -2.37 6.17
N ILE A 71 -19.68 -1.95 5.77
CA ILE A 71 -19.04 -2.38 4.53
C ILE A 71 -18.23 -3.64 4.83
N ALA A 72 -18.62 -4.78 4.24
CA ALA A 72 -18.00 -6.08 4.46
C ALA A 72 -16.66 -6.25 3.72
N LEU A 73 -15.69 -5.40 4.03
CA LEU A 73 -14.35 -5.38 3.45
C LEU A 73 -13.30 -5.26 4.56
N THR A 74 -12.22 -6.03 4.46
CA THR A 74 -11.06 -5.89 5.35
C THR A 74 -9.89 -5.30 4.58
N VAL A 75 -9.28 -4.24 5.11
CA VAL A 75 -8.09 -3.61 4.52
C VAL A 75 -6.86 -3.99 5.32
N HIS A 76 -5.82 -4.43 4.61
CA HIS A 76 -4.53 -4.82 5.17
C HIS A 76 -3.45 -3.78 4.78
N PRO A 77 -2.45 -3.53 5.63
CA PRO A 77 -1.38 -2.59 5.30
C PRO A 77 -0.37 -3.22 4.32
N GLY A 78 0.06 -2.41 3.36
CA GLY A 78 1.14 -2.68 2.42
C GLY A 78 1.61 -1.35 1.83
N GLN A 79 2.51 -1.40 0.85
CA GLN A 79 2.99 -0.20 0.14
C GLN A 79 3.34 -0.56 -1.30
N GLU A 80 3.15 0.40 -2.20
CA GLU A 80 3.84 0.41 -3.48
C GLU A 80 5.17 1.12 -3.29
N VAL A 81 6.27 0.35 -3.28
CA VAL A 81 7.58 0.86 -2.92
C VAL A 81 8.34 1.24 -4.18
N ARG A 82 8.56 2.54 -4.38
CA ARG A 82 9.47 3.01 -5.43
C ARG A 82 10.88 2.47 -5.15
N ILE A 83 11.48 1.75 -6.08
CA ILE A 83 12.81 1.13 -5.86
C ILE A 83 13.87 2.20 -5.55
N HIS A 84 14.65 1.99 -4.48
CA HIS A 84 15.73 2.87 -4.02
C HIS A 84 16.78 2.08 -3.21
N GLY A 85 17.95 2.67 -2.95
CA GLY A 85 19.10 1.98 -2.35
C GLY A 85 18.90 1.58 -0.88
N GLU A 86 18.16 2.39 -0.13
CA GLU A 86 17.93 2.24 1.31
C GLU A 86 16.72 1.36 1.65
N MET A 87 16.08 0.76 0.64
CA MET A 87 14.85 -0.02 0.80
C MET A 87 15.01 -1.18 1.80
N LEU A 88 16.18 -1.84 1.82
CA LEU A 88 16.47 -2.94 2.74
C LEU A 88 16.54 -2.48 4.20
N GLU A 89 17.15 -1.31 4.44
CA GLU A 89 17.22 -0.72 5.77
C GLU A 89 15.82 -0.32 6.24
N GLY A 90 15.01 0.24 5.34
CA GLY A 90 13.61 0.58 5.59
C GLY A 90 12.74 -0.64 5.93
N LEU A 91 12.97 -1.78 5.28
CA LEU A 91 12.30 -3.04 5.63
C LEU A 91 12.74 -3.52 7.02
N ALA A 92 14.05 -3.45 7.32
CA ALA A 92 14.60 -3.92 8.59
C ALA A 92 14.12 -3.08 9.79
N ASN A 93 13.94 -1.77 9.62
CA ASN A 93 13.48 -0.87 10.68
C ASN A 93 11.95 -0.64 10.67
N GLY A 94 11.23 -1.17 9.68
CA GLY A 94 9.78 -1.10 9.56
C GLY A 94 9.22 0.20 8.98
N SER A 95 10.06 1.08 8.44
CA SER A 95 9.62 2.28 7.70
C SER A 95 9.08 1.95 6.31
N VAL A 96 9.47 0.80 5.75
CA VAL A 96 8.92 0.19 4.52
C VAL A 96 8.16 -1.08 4.90
N LEU A 97 6.96 -1.26 4.33
CA LEU A 97 6.10 -2.41 4.58
C LEU A 97 6.14 -3.43 3.46
N THR A 98 6.00 -4.69 3.85
CA THR A 98 5.61 -5.77 2.96
C THR A 98 4.08 -5.82 2.81
N LEU A 99 3.60 -6.56 1.81
CA LEU A 99 2.17 -6.76 1.57
C LEU A 99 1.57 -7.60 2.70
N ALA A 100 0.66 -7.01 3.48
CA ALA A 100 -0.06 -7.64 4.59
C ALA A 100 0.86 -8.36 5.61
N GLY A 101 2.06 -7.82 5.85
CA GLY A 101 3.04 -8.44 6.77
C GLY A 101 3.63 -9.77 6.28
N THR A 102 3.43 -10.10 5.00
CA THR A 102 4.03 -11.30 4.39
C THR A 102 5.49 -11.04 4.03
N LYS A 103 6.11 -11.97 3.30
CA LYS A 103 7.45 -11.80 2.70
C LYS A 103 7.44 -11.12 1.33
N TYR A 104 6.26 -10.77 0.80
CA TYR A 104 6.13 -10.19 -0.54
C TYR A 104 6.14 -8.66 -0.47
N ILE A 105 6.86 -8.03 -1.40
CA ILE A 105 6.95 -6.58 -1.52
C ILE A 105 6.46 -6.21 -2.92
N LEU A 106 5.67 -5.14 -3.02
CA LEU A 106 5.32 -4.55 -4.30
C LEU A 106 6.30 -3.43 -4.63
N ILE A 107 6.98 -3.56 -5.77
CA ILE A 107 8.05 -2.64 -6.18
C ILE A 107 7.65 -1.91 -7.45
N GLU A 108 7.76 -0.58 -7.44
CA GLU A 108 7.53 0.29 -8.60
C GLU A 108 8.87 0.77 -9.18
N PHE A 109 9.05 0.55 -10.48
CA PHE A 109 10.21 1.03 -11.24
C PHE A 109 10.02 2.46 -11.73
N PRO A 110 11.12 3.19 -12.02
CA PRO A 110 11.03 4.43 -12.78
C PRO A 110 10.38 4.16 -14.14
N THR A 111 9.51 5.07 -14.59
CA THR A 111 8.90 4.99 -15.93
C THR A 111 9.96 4.92 -17.03
N GLU A 112 11.07 5.64 -16.86
CA GLU A 112 12.08 5.84 -17.90
C GLU A 112 13.06 4.68 -18.06
N SER A 113 13.34 3.94 -16.99
CA SER A 113 14.38 2.90 -17.01
C SER A 113 14.33 1.98 -15.79
N ILE A 114 14.92 0.80 -15.94
CA ILE A 114 15.21 -0.11 -14.82
C ILE A 114 16.56 0.32 -14.20
N PRO A 115 16.62 0.62 -12.90
CA PRO A 115 17.87 1.00 -12.25
C PRO A 115 18.92 -0.11 -12.29
N LEU A 116 20.19 0.26 -12.47
CA LEU A 116 21.30 -0.70 -12.60
C LEU A 116 21.45 -1.62 -11.38
N PHE A 117 21.12 -1.13 -10.18
CA PHE A 117 21.20 -1.87 -8.93
C PHE A 117 20.04 -2.85 -8.69
N THR A 118 19.04 -2.93 -9.59
CA THR A 118 17.84 -3.76 -9.41
C THR A 118 18.17 -5.23 -9.16
N GLN A 119 19.08 -5.79 -9.95
CA GLN A 119 19.43 -7.21 -9.84
C GLN A 119 20.13 -7.51 -8.52
N GLU A 120 21.07 -6.65 -8.10
CA GLU A 120 21.78 -6.79 -6.83
C GLU A 120 20.81 -6.72 -5.65
N LEU A 121 19.89 -5.75 -5.66
CA LEU A 121 18.88 -5.59 -4.62
C LEU A 121 18.02 -6.85 -4.47
N PHE A 122 17.54 -7.43 -5.57
CA PHE A 122 16.71 -8.64 -5.53
C PHE A 122 17.47 -9.90 -5.12
N LEU A 123 18.78 -9.97 -5.39
CA LEU A 123 19.62 -11.09 -4.96
C LEU A 123 19.95 -11.06 -3.47
N ILE A 124 19.93 -9.88 -2.85
CA ILE A 124 20.14 -9.70 -1.40
C ILE A 124 18.87 -10.06 -0.61
N CYS A 125 17.68 -9.84 -1.15
CA CYS A 125 16.37 -10.14 -0.54
C CYS A 125 16.00 -11.64 -0.43
N LYS A 126 16.95 -12.56 -0.19
CA LYS A 126 16.66 -14.00 -0.04
C LYS A 126 16.07 -14.38 1.32
#